data_AF-A0A258X860-F1
#
_entry.id   AF-A0A258X860-F1
#
_cell.length_a   1.000
_cell.length_b   1.000
_cell.length_c   1.000
_cell.angle_alpha   90.00
_cell.angle_beta   90.00
_cell.angle_gamma   90.00
#
_symmetry.space_group_name_H-M   'P 1'
#
loop_
_entity.id
_entity.type
_entity.pdbx_description
1 polymer ?
#
loop_
_entity_poly.entity_id
_entity_poly.type
_entity_poly.pdbx_seq_one_letter_code
_entity_poly.pdbx_strand_id
1 'polypeptide(L)'
;MYQLLGNLALVEVSSFIASPTIGLYCAQFGAEVIRVDQIGGGQDFHRWPVNARGDSFSWENLNRAKRSVALDLTRPEGRELLLALCAEVGTLATNLPAKGFLAHEKLEVRRADMISVRVMGWPDGAIALDYTANAAVGWPALTGPDERPVNHALPAWDFIAGAYGAFALLAAVQRRAATGLGGEVRLPLTDIAMGTTANLGRVAEVLHTGHDREGIGNAVFGSIGRDFVTADGVRTMIVAINERQWQGLVRALALEADVARIEAERKVVL
;
A
#
# COMPACT_ATOMS: atom_id res chain seq x y z
N MET A 1 17.84 12.82 -6.07
CA MET A 1 16.37 12.81 -6.23
C MET A 1 16.09 12.83 -7.72
N TYR A 2 15.23 11.95 -8.23
CA TYR A 2 14.94 11.91 -9.67
C TYR A 2 14.17 13.16 -10.09
N GLN A 3 14.29 13.56 -11.36
CA GLN A 3 13.58 14.72 -11.95
C GLN A 3 12.63 14.25 -13.06
N LEU A 4 12.04 13.08 -12.89
CA LEU A 4 11.18 12.44 -13.89
C LEU A 4 9.76 13.03 -13.89
N LEU A 5 9.35 13.67 -12.80
CA LEU A 5 8.05 14.32 -12.62
C LEU A 5 8.18 15.83 -12.36
N GLY A 6 9.25 16.48 -12.83
CA GLY A 6 9.52 17.90 -12.56
C GLY A 6 8.47 18.89 -13.08
N ASN A 7 7.56 18.44 -13.93
CA ASN A 7 6.42 19.19 -14.47
C ASN A 7 5.08 18.82 -13.81
N LEU A 8 5.08 17.92 -12.83
CA LEU A 8 3.89 17.53 -12.08
C LEU A 8 3.82 18.31 -10.77
N ALA A 9 2.70 18.99 -10.55
CA ALA A 9 2.33 19.53 -9.25
C ALA A 9 1.10 18.78 -8.71
N LEU A 10 1.08 18.51 -7.40
CA LEU A 10 0.03 17.78 -6.70
C LEU A 10 -0.36 18.47 -5.40
N VAL A 11 -1.65 18.78 -5.25
CA VAL A 11 -2.21 19.14 -3.94
C VAL A 11 -2.53 17.86 -3.19
N GLU A 12 -2.13 17.78 -1.93
CA GLU A 12 -2.39 16.63 -1.07
C GLU A 12 -3.16 17.06 0.19
N VAL A 13 -4.33 16.46 0.42
CA VAL A 13 -5.16 16.69 1.61
C VAL A 13 -5.45 15.33 2.23
N SER A 14 -4.60 14.91 3.16
CA SER A 14 -4.50 13.50 3.53
C SER A 14 -4.23 13.29 5.02
N SER A 15 -4.60 12.12 5.51
CA SER A 15 -4.19 11.63 6.83
C SER A 15 -3.70 10.17 6.77
N PHE A 16 -2.93 9.79 7.77
CA PHE A 16 -2.41 8.44 8.01
C PHE A 16 -1.35 7.99 7.00
N ILE A 17 -1.57 6.91 6.24
CA ILE A 17 -0.49 6.24 5.48
C ILE A 17 -0.77 6.20 3.98
N ALA A 18 -1.91 5.64 3.56
CA ALA A 18 -2.17 5.37 2.14
C ALA A 18 -2.14 6.61 1.25
N SER A 19 -2.91 7.65 1.60
CA SER A 19 -2.96 8.87 0.78
C SER A 19 -1.66 9.69 0.84
N PRO A 20 -1.00 9.90 2.00
CA PRO A 20 0.32 10.55 2.05
C PRO A 20 1.42 9.83 1.26
N THR A 21 1.31 8.50 1.12
CA THR A 21 2.27 7.70 0.33
C THR A 21 2.23 8.06 -1.15
N ILE A 22 1.07 8.44 -1.69
CA ILE A 22 0.94 8.91 -3.09
C ILE A 22 1.86 10.11 -3.33
N GLY A 23 1.70 11.17 -2.55
CA GLY A 23 2.51 12.37 -2.72
C GLY A 23 3.97 12.16 -2.36
N LEU A 24 4.28 11.30 -1.37
CA LEU A 24 5.67 10.95 -1.08
C LEU A 24 6.37 10.37 -2.31
N TYR A 25 5.77 9.36 -2.95
CA TYR A 25 6.37 8.72 -4.11
C TYR A 25 6.46 9.67 -5.30
N CYS A 26 5.44 10.50 -5.55
CA CYS A 26 5.54 11.55 -6.56
C CYS A 26 6.68 12.54 -6.28
N ALA A 27 6.82 13.01 -5.04
CA ALA A 27 7.87 13.96 -4.64
C ALA A 27 9.28 13.36 -4.79
N GLN A 28 9.47 12.08 -4.44
CA GLN A 28 10.76 11.39 -4.63
C GLN A 28 11.19 11.30 -6.11
N PHE A 29 10.23 11.39 -7.03
CA PHE A 29 10.44 11.40 -8.47
C PHE A 29 10.47 12.82 -9.08
N GLY A 30 10.40 13.86 -8.25
CA GLY A 30 10.60 15.26 -8.65
C GLY A 30 9.31 16.09 -8.76
N ALA A 31 8.14 15.53 -8.43
CA ALA A 31 6.90 16.30 -8.43
C ALA A 31 6.89 17.34 -7.32
N GLU A 32 6.30 18.51 -7.59
CA GLU A 32 5.99 19.48 -6.54
C GLU A 32 4.73 19.03 -5.80
N VAL A 33 4.87 18.67 -4.52
CA VAL A 33 3.73 18.25 -3.70
C VAL A 33 3.45 19.30 -2.63
N ILE A 34 2.24 19.84 -2.65
CA ILE A 34 1.75 20.83 -1.69
C ILE A 34 0.77 20.13 -0.76
N ARG A 35 1.25 19.76 0.42
CA ARG A 35 0.40 19.23 1.49
C ARG A 35 -0.37 20.36 2.15
N VAL A 36 -1.68 20.19 2.27
CA VAL A 36 -2.57 21.12 2.96
C VAL A 36 -3.12 20.46 4.21
N ASP A 37 -2.82 21.05 5.35
CA ASP A 37 -3.30 20.59 6.66
C ASP A 37 -4.28 21.60 7.28
N GLN A 38 -5.11 21.13 8.21
CA GLN A 38 -5.83 22.02 9.12
C GLN A 38 -4.83 22.79 10.00
N ILE A 39 -5.11 24.04 10.34
CA ILE A 39 -4.33 24.75 11.36
C ILE A 39 -4.34 23.94 12.67
N GLY A 40 -3.15 23.60 13.17
CA GLY A 40 -2.96 22.69 14.31
C GLY A 40 -2.66 21.23 13.93
N GLY A 41 -2.65 20.91 12.63
CA GLY A 41 -2.34 19.58 12.10
C GLY A 41 -3.57 18.69 11.91
N GLY A 42 -3.41 17.64 11.10
CA GLY A 42 -4.38 16.56 10.99
C GLY A 42 -4.34 15.59 12.17
N GLN A 43 -5.27 14.63 12.20
CA GLN A 43 -5.36 13.59 13.23
C GLN A 43 -4.12 12.69 13.37
N ASP A 44 -3.24 12.70 12.38
CA ASP A 44 -2.01 11.92 12.29
C ASP A 44 -0.74 12.73 12.62
N PHE A 45 -0.84 14.05 12.81
CA PHE A 45 0.31 14.95 13.00
C PHE A 45 1.18 14.57 14.22
N HIS A 46 0.55 14.16 15.33
CA HIS A 46 1.22 13.72 16.56
C HIS A 46 1.06 12.20 16.83
N ARG A 47 0.87 11.40 15.77
CA ARG A 47 0.62 9.96 15.93
C ARG A 47 1.88 9.20 16.34
N TRP A 48 1.76 8.35 17.38
CA TRP A 48 2.84 7.48 17.85
C TRP A 48 3.32 6.50 16.76
N PRO A 49 4.63 6.16 16.69
CA PRO A 49 5.71 6.60 17.58
C PRO A 49 6.15 8.05 17.35
N VAL A 50 6.43 8.73 18.47
CA VAL A 50 6.86 10.14 18.49
C VAL A 50 8.25 10.30 19.10
N ASN A 51 8.95 11.36 18.72
CA ASN A 51 10.19 11.78 19.38
C ASN A 51 9.92 12.44 20.76
N ALA A 52 10.97 12.89 21.45
CA ALA A 52 10.85 13.54 22.76
C ALA A 52 10.06 14.87 22.76
N ARG A 53 9.86 15.50 21.60
CA ARG A 53 9.05 16.71 21.42
C ARG A 53 7.60 16.42 21.06
N GLY A 54 7.24 15.16 20.83
CA GLY A 54 5.90 14.77 20.38
C GLY A 54 5.71 14.80 18.86
N ASP A 55 6.78 14.95 18.07
CA ASP A 55 6.69 14.90 16.60
C ASP A 55 6.62 13.44 16.15
N SER A 56 5.65 13.11 15.28
CA SER A 56 5.46 11.76 14.77
C SER A 56 6.53 11.36 13.77
N PHE A 57 7.22 10.24 14.03
CA PHE A 57 8.19 9.69 13.08
C PHE A 57 7.53 9.27 11.76
N SER A 58 6.30 8.75 11.83
CA SER A 58 5.57 8.33 10.63
C SER A 58 5.15 9.53 9.80
N TRP A 59 4.57 10.56 10.44
CA TRP A 59 4.12 11.77 9.74
C TRP A 59 5.30 12.51 9.10
N GLU A 60 6.40 12.70 9.82
CA GLU A 60 7.61 13.35 9.30
C GLU A 60 8.16 12.60 8.08
N ASN A 61 8.25 11.26 8.16
CA ASN A 61 8.74 10.47 7.05
C ASN A 61 7.80 10.52 5.85
N LEU A 62 6.50 10.33 6.04
CA LEU A 62 5.52 10.31 4.94
C LEU A 62 5.37 11.66 4.25
N ASN A 63 5.72 12.76 4.93
CA ASN A 63 5.58 14.11 4.41
C ASN A 63 6.91 14.81 4.09
N ARG A 64 8.03 14.11 4.19
CA ARG A 64 9.33 14.61 3.75
C ARG A 64 9.29 15.04 2.26
N ALA A 65 10.06 16.07 1.93
CA ALA A 65 10.16 16.66 0.60
C ALA A 65 8.89 17.35 0.06
N LYS A 66 7.77 17.35 0.80
CA LYS A 66 6.56 18.11 0.44
C LYS A 66 6.69 19.56 0.91
N ARG A 67 6.10 20.49 0.15
CA ARG A 67 5.76 21.83 0.66
C ARG A 67 4.52 21.69 1.54
N SER A 68 4.37 22.54 2.55
CA SER A 68 3.23 22.49 3.47
C SER A 68 2.59 23.86 3.62
N VAL A 69 1.26 23.90 3.65
CA VAL A 69 0.47 25.07 4.02
C VAL A 69 -0.65 24.63 4.96
N ALA A 70 -0.89 25.41 6.02
CA ALA A 70 -2.00 25.17 6.93
C ALA A 70 -3.13 26.15 6.62
N LEU A 71 -4.36 25.63 6.48
CA LEU A 71 -5.57 26.41 6.25
C LEU A 71 -6.61 26.09 7.33
N ASP A 72 -7.46 27.04 7.67
CA ASP A 72 -8.62 26.75 8.52
C ASP A 72 -9.78 26.20 7.68
N LEU A 73 -9.84 24.88 7.54
CA LEU A 73 -10.85 24.15 6.79
C LEU A 73 -12.19 24.05 7.54
N THR A 74 -12.28 24.57 8.78
CA THR A 74 -13.57 24.76 9.46
C THR A 74 -14.35 25.94 8.88
N ARG A 75 -13.62 26.90 8.29
CA ARG A 75 -14.17 28.11 7.71
C ARG A 75 -14.43 28.02 6.20
N PRO A 76 -15.50 28.66 5.68
CA PRO A 76 -15.75 28.73 4.24
C PRO A 76 -14.58 29.30 3.45
N GLU A 77 -13.88 30.31 3.98
CA GLU A 77 -12.77 30.97 3.30
C GLU A 77 -11.56 30.05 3.15
N GLY A 78 -11.23 29.25 4.18
CA GLY A 78 -10.15 28.26 4.07
C GLY A 78 -10.49 27.14 3.10
N ARG A 79 -11.75 26.70 3.05
CA ARG A 79 -12.23 25.75 2.03
C ARG A 79 -12.15 26.31 0.62
N GLU A 80 -12.50 27.59 0.45
CA GLU A 80 -12.43 28.29 -0.83
C GLU A 80 -10.98 28.41 -1.33
N LEU A 81 -10.04 28.77 -0.44
CA LEU A 81 -8.62 28.82 -0.76
C LEU A 81 -8.09 27.46 -1.22
N LEU A 82 -8.48 26.37 -0.54
CA LEU A 82 -8.10 25.03 -0.94
C LEU A 82 -8.69 24.64 -2.30
N LEU A 83 -9.96 24.96 -2.54
CA LEU A 83 -10.59 24.72 -3.85
C LEU A 83 -9.90 25.49 -4.97
N ALA A 84 -9.53 26.75 -4.74
CA ALA A 84 -8.79 27.57 -5.68
C ALA A 84 -7.40 26.98 -5.97
N LEU A 85 -6.66 26.57 -4.93
CA LEU A 85 -5.36 25.93 -5.07
C LEU A 85 -5.44 24.62 -5.87
N CYS A 86 -6.43 23.77 -5.58
CA CYS A 86 -6.68 22.55 -6.34
C CYS A 86 -7.00 22.83 -7.81
N ALA A 87 -7.79 23.87 -8.11
CA ALA A 87 -8.10 24.26 -9.47
C ALA A 87 -6.85 24.76 -10.22
N GLU A 88 -6.01 25.57 -9.57
CA GLU A 88 -4.76 26.07 -10.16
C GLU A 88 -3.80 24.91 -10.50
N VAL A 89 -3.59 23.99 -9.55
CA VAL A 89 -2.68 22.84 -9.74
C VAL A 89 -3.26 21.78 -10.68
N GLY A 90 -4.56 21.52 -10.59
CA GLY A 90 -5.27 20.56 -11.43
C GLY A 90 -5.08 19.10 -11.08
N THR A 91 -4.35 18.77 -10.01
CA THR A 91 -4.31 17.42 -9.47
C THR A 91 -4.43 17.43 -7.95
N LEU A 92 -5.20 16.47 -7.41
CA LEU A 92 -5.45 16.31 -5.99
C LEU A 92 -5.29 14.84 -5.57
N ALA A 93 -4.63 14.60 -4.44
CA ALA A 93 -4.70 13.32 -3.72
C ALA A 93 -5.36 13.54 -2.35
N THR A 94 -6.35 12.72 -2.00
CA THR A 94 -7.05 12.86 -0.72
C THR A 94 -7.63 11.56 -0.20
N ASN A 95 -7.84 11.47 1.11
CA ASN A 95 -8.67 10.43 1.74
C ASN A 95 -9.87 11.01 2.52
N LEU A 96 -10.26 12.26 2.23
CA LEU A 96 -11.51 12.80 2.76
C LEU A 96 -12.73 12.13 2.10
N PRO A 97 -13.90 12.15 2.76
CA PRO A 97 -15.13 11.60 2.19
C PRO A 97 -15.44 12.15 0.80
N ALA A 98 -15.94 11.28 -0.09
CA ALA A 98 -16.29 11.66 -1.48
C ALA A 98 -17.38 12.74 -1.54
N LYS A 99 -18.32 12.69 -0.58
CA LYS A 99 -19.30 13.75 -0.37
C LYS A 99 -18.69 14.80 0.55
N GLY A 100 -18.50 16.02 0.06
CA GLY A 100 -17.90 17.09 0.84
C GLY A 100 -17.67 18.36 0.05
N PHE A 101 -16.88 19.29 0.59
CA PHE A 101 -16.45 20.47 -0.15
C PHE A 101 -15.40 20.14 -1.21
N LEU A 102 -14.57 19.11 -0.98
CA LEU A 102 -13.59 18.54 -1.93
C LEU A 102 -14.14 17.38 -2.78
N ALA A 103 -15.45 17.34 -3.02
CA ALA A 103 -16.03 16.40 -3.99
C ALA A 103 -15.50 16.70 -5.40
N HIS A 104 -15.27 15.67 -6.21
CA HIS A 104 -14.67 15.85 -7.54
C HIS A 104 -15.49 16.79 -8.42
N GLU A 105 -16.81 16.65 -8.38
CA GLU A 105 -17.75 17.43 -9.19
C GLU A 105 -17.64 18.93 -8.87
N LYS A 106 -17.28 19.30 -7.62
CA LYS A 106 -17.06 20.70 -7.24
C LYS A 106 -15.74 21.26 -7.76
N LEU A 107 -14.74 20.41 -7.90
CA LEU A 107 -13.44 20.77 -8.46
C LEU A 107 -13.53 20.87 -9.99
N GLU A 108 -14.25 19.94 -10.62
CA GLU A 108 -14.48 19.89 -12.07
C GLU A 108 -15.18 21.15 -12.60
N VAL A 109 -16.15 21.70 -11.84
CA VAL A 109 -16.80 22.99 -12.16
C VAL A 109 -15.79 24.14 -12.27
N ARG A 110 -14.69 24.09 -11.51
CA ARG A 110 -13.63 25.11 -11.54
C ARG A 110 -12.54 24.80 -12.56
N ARG A 111 -12.36 23.52 -12.88
CA ARG A 111 -11.36 23.03 -13.82
C ARG A 111 -11.84 21.74 -14.49
N ALA A 112 -12.25 21.84 -15.75
CA ALA A 112 -12.84 20.73 -16.49
C ALA A 112 -11.90 19.51 -16.67
N ASP A 113 -10.57 19.72 -16.64
CA ASP A 113 -9.56 18.67 -16.75
C ASP A 113 -8.97 18.27 -15.38
N MET A 114 -9.70 18.51 -14.29
CA MET A 114 -9.26 18.17 -12.93
C MET A 114 -8.99 16.66 -12.79
N ILE A 115 -7.89 16.30 -12.13
CA ILE A 115 -7.63 14.92 -11.72
C ILE A 115 -7.70 14.84 -10.19
N SER A 116 -8.45 13.88 -9.66
CA SER A 116 -8.37 13.58 -8.23
C SER A 116 -8.22 12.08 -7.97
N VAL A 117 -7.26 11.71 -7.13
CA VAL A 117 -7.11 10.36 -6.60
C VAL A 117 -7.65 10.34 -5.17
N ARG A 118 -8.69 9.55 -4.94
CA ARG A 118 -9.35 9.43 -3.65
C ARG A 118 -9.14 8.05 -3.06
N VAL A 119 -8.40 7.97 -1.96
CA VAL A 119 -8.29 6.76 -1.17
C VAL A 119 -9.53 6.63 -0.29
N MET A 120 -10.15 5.46 -0.31
CA MET A 120 -11.37 5.14 0.44
C MET A 120 -11.14 3.90 1.30
N GLY A 121 -11.98 3.69 2.32
CA GLY A 121 -11.99 2.42 3.05
C GLY A 121 -12.61 1.32 2.21
N TRP A 122 -13.93 1.38 2.10
CA TRP A 122 -14.77 0.52 1.26
C TRP A 122 -15.31 1.29 0.02
N PRO A 123 -15.74 0.59 -1.04
CA PRO A 123 -16.28 1.21 -2.25
C PRO A 123 -17.55 2.04 -2.04
N ASP A 124 -18.37 1.66 -1.06
CA ASP A 124 -19.60 2.35 -0.68
C ASP A 124 -19.35 3.60 0.20
N GLY A 125 -18.09 3.85 0.57
CA GLY A 125 -17.68 4.96 1.42
C GLY A 125 -17.63 4.63 2.92
N ALA A 126 -17.91 3.39 3.33
CA ALA A 126 -17.67 2.98 4.71
C ALA A 126 -16.17 3.06 5.07
N ILE A 127 -15.89 3.25 6.35
CA ILE A 127 -14.52 3.38 6.85
C ILE A 127 -13.87 1.99 6.91
N ALA A 128 -12.64 1.90 6.42
CA ALA A 128 -11.74 0.76 6.62
C ALA A 128 -10.35 1.29 6.94
N LEU A 129 -9.64 0.55 7.77
CA LEU A 129 -8.22 0.70 8.03
C LEU A 129 -7.50 -0.53 7.48
N ASP A 130 -6.18 -0.43 7.35
CA ASP A 130 -5.34 -1.56 6.91
C ASP A 130 -5.66 -2.84 7.69
N TYR A 131 -5.74 -2.74 9.02
CA TYR A 131 -6.02 -3.89 9.90
C TYR A 131 -7.42 -4.49 9.71
N THR A 132 -8.42 -3.70 9.34
CA THR A 132 -9.77 -4.22 9.06
C THR A 132 -9.84 -4.80 7.66
N ALA A 133 -9.17 -4.19 6.68
CA ALA A 133 -9.09 -4.72 5.32
C ALA A 133 -8.32 -6.04 5.30
N ASN A 134 -7.17 -6.09 5.98
CA ASN A 134 -6.33 -7.28 6.14
C ASN A 134 -7.10 -8.45 6.76
N ALA A 135 -7.87 -8.18 7.81
CA ALA A 135 -8.74 -9.18 8.42
C ALA A 135 -9.85 -9.65 7.47
N ALA A 136 -10.49 -8.72 6.73
CA ALA A 136 -11.56 -9.05 5.80
C ALA A 136 -11.12 -9.95 4.64
N VAL A 137 -9.84 -9.87 4.23
CA VAL A 137 -9.27 -10.74 3.18
C VAL A 137 -8.56 -11.98 3.74
N GLY A 138 -8.68 -12.26 5.04
CA GLY A 138 -8.32 -13.55 5.65
C GLY A 138 -6.84 -13.76 5.98
N TRP A 139 -5.95 -12.81 5.68
CA TRP A 139 -4.50 -12.98 5.92
C TRP A 139 -4.12 -13.29 7.37
N PRO A 140 -4.77 -12.72 8.40
CA PRO A 140 -4.43 -13.08 9.78
C PRO A 140 -4.58 -14.56 10.10
N ALA A 141 -5.56 -15.25 9.52
CA ALA A 141 -5.77 -16.68 9.74
C ALA A 141 -4.72 -17.56 9.03
N LEU A 142 -4.10 -17.02 7.97
CA LEU A 142 -3.04 -17.70 7.22
C LEU A 142 -1.64 -17.45 7.80
N THR A 143 -1.52 -16.52 8.74
CA THR A 143 -0.24 -16.01 9.25
C THR A 143 -0.03 -16.47 10.68
N GLY A 144 1.17 -16.96 10.97
CA GLY A 144 1.55 -17.33 12.33
C GLY A 144 1.91 -18.81 12.47
N PRO A 145 2.47 -19.20 13.62
CA PRO A 145 2.91 -20.57 13.89
C PRO A 145 1.77 -21.51 14.32
N ASP A 146 0.60 -20.98 14.64
CA ASP A 146 -0.57 -21.72 15.12
C ASP A 146 -1.86 -21.13 14.53
N GLU A 147 -3.01 -21.69 14.90
CA GLU A 147 -4.33 -21.33 14.35
C GLU A 147 -4.86 -19.96 14.83
N ARG A 148 -4.18 -19.30 15.77
CA ARG A 148 -4.63 -17.99 16.25
C ARG A 148 -4.34 -16.93 15.20
N PRO A 149 -5.30 -16.03 14.90
CA PRO A 149 -5.06 -14.96 13.94
C PRO A 149 -3.88 -14.07 14.34
N VAL A 150 -2.92 -13.89 13.44
CA VAL A 150 -1.78 -12.98 13.64
C VAL A 150 -1.91 -11.78 12.72
N ASN A 151 -2.00 -10.58 13.31
CA ASN A 151 -2.04 -9.36 12.53
C ASN A 151 -0.69 -9.09 11.84
N HIS A 152 -0.72 -8.37 10.72
CA HIS A 152 0.48 -7.99 9.99
C HIS A 152 1.09 -6.72 10.58
N ALA A 153 2.39 -6.73 10.86
CA ALA A 153 3.09 -5.60 11.49
C ALA A 153 3.30 -4.41 10.53
N LEU A 154 3.45 -4.70 9.24
CA LEU A 154 3.49 -3.69 8.18
C LEU A 154 2.06 -3.43 7.70
N PRO A 155 1.58 -2.17 7.65
CA PRO A 155 0.29 -1.86 7.02
C PRO A 155 0.43 -1.96 5.50
N ALA A 156 0.43 -3.19 4.99
CA ALA A 156 0.81 -3.49 3.62
C ALA A 156 -0.20 -2.92 2.61
N TRP A 157 -1.49 -2.97 2.93
CA TRP A 157 -2.54 -2.48 2.06
C TRP A 157 -2.48 -0.96 1.93
N ASP A 158 -2.16 -0.24 3.00
CA ASP A 158 -2.00 1.22 2.94
C ASP A 158 -0.86 1.60 1.99
N PHE A 159 0.31 0.95 2.10
CA PHE A 159 1.45 1.24 1.23
C PHE A 159 1.21 0.80 -0.21
N ILE A 160 0.59 -0.36 -0.44
CA ILE A 160 0.24 -0.83 -1.79
C ILE A 160 -0.80 0.12 -2.42
N ALA A 161 -1.83 0.51 -1.68
CA ALA A 161 -2.83 1.47 -2.12
C ALA A 161 -2.21 2.84 -2.46
N GLY A 162 -1.25 3.29 -1.66
CA GLY A 162 -0.49 4.51 -1.94
C GLY A 162 0.36 4.41 -3.21
N ALA A 163 1.08 3.30 -3.41
CA ALA A 163 1.84 3.04 -4.62
C ALA A 163 0.94 2.97 -5.86
N TYR A 164 -0.17 2.23 -5.76
CA TYR A 164 -1.16 2.11 -6.82
C TYR A 164 -1.83 3.45 -7.11
N GLY A 165 -2.06 4.28 -6.08
CA GLY A 165 -2.59 5.63 -6.23
C GLY A 165 -1.64 6.56 -6.97
N ALA A 166 -0.34 6.49 -6.70
CA ALA A 166 0.66 7.22 -7.47
C ALA A 166 0.71 6.74 -8.94
N PHE A 167 0.67 5.43 -9.17
CA PHE A 167 0.56 4.86 -10.52
C PHE A 167 -0.70 5.33 -11.25
N ALA A 168 -1.86 5.30 -10.59
CA ALA A 168 -3.12 5.73 -11.17
C ALA A 168 -3.16 7.24 -11.44
N LEU A 169 -2.55 8.06 -10.59
CA LEU A 169 -2.36 9.49 -10.84
C LEU A 169 -1.58 9.72 -12.15
N LEU A 170 -0.45 9.02 -12.32
CA LEU A 170 0.36 9.14 -13.54
C LEU A 170 -0.39 8.66 -14.78
N ALA A 171 -1.15 7.58 -14.70
CA ALA A 171 -2.02 7.12 -15.78
C ALA A 171 -3.10 8.14 -16.12
N ALA A 172 -3.72 8.78 -15.11
CA ALA A 172 -4.70 9.84 -15.32
C ALA A 172 -4.08 11.09 -15.95
N VAL A 173 -2.87 11.47 -15.53
CA VAL A 173 -2.12 12.59 -16.12
C VAL A 173 -1.78 12.29 -17.58
N GLN A 174 -1.34 11.07 -17.89
CA GLN A 174 -1.08 10.64 -19.27
C GLN A 174 -2.36 10.69 -20.12
N ARG A 175 -3.48 10.18 -19.60
CA ARG A 175 -4.78 10.26 -20.28
C ARG A 175 -5.19 11.70 -20.54
N ARG A 176 -5.04 12.58 -19.54
CA ARG A 176 -5.35 14.01 -19.68
C ARG A 176 -4.48 14.67 -20.75
N ALA A 177 -3.19 14.35 -20.81
CA ALA A 177 -2.30 14.87 -21.84
C ALA A 177 -2.73 14.41 -23.25
N ALA A 178 -3.22 13.17 -23.38
CA ALA A 178 -3.64 12.61 -24.66
C ALA A 178 -5.04 13.07 -25.11
N THR A 179 -5.94 13.40 -24.18
CA THR A 179 -7.37 13.59 -24.47
C THR A 179 -7.94 14.93 -24.02
N GLY A 180 -7.23 15.68 -23.19
CA GLY A 180 -7.75 16.86 -22.48
C GLY A 180 -8.71 16.54 -21.34
N LEU A 181 -9.01 15.27 -21.08
CA LEU A 181 -10.01 14.86 -20.09
C LEU A 181 -9.37 14.49 -18.74
N GLY A 182 -9.90 15.08 -17.67
CA GLY A 182 -9.62 14.72 -16.29
C GLY A 182 -10.44 13.52 -15.80
N GLY A 183 -10.60 13.45 -14.48
CA GLY A 183 -11.50 12.50 -13.82
C GLY A 183 -11.10 12.16 -12.39
N GLU A 184 -12.02 11.49 -11.69
CA GLU A 184 -11.77 10.92 -10.36
C GLU A 184 -11.32 9.47 -10.47
N VAL A 185 -10.22 9.14 -9.80
CA VAL A 185 -9.83 7.76 -9.49
C VAL A 185 -10.23 7.49 -8.05
N ARG A 186 -11.19 6.58 -7.85
CA ARG A 186 -11.56 6.07 -6.52
C ARG A 186 -10.78 4.79 -6.24
N LEU A 187 -10.15 4.74 -5.07
CA LEU A 187 -9.24 3.67 -4.69
C LEU A 187 -9.61 3.16 -3.30
N PRO A 188 -10.61 2.25 -3.21
CA PRO A 188 -10.93 1.58 -1.96
C PRO A 188 -9.78 0.66 -1.53
N LEU A 189 -9.36 0.79 -0.26
CA LEU A 189 -8.30 -0.02 0.34
C LEU A 189 -8.65 -1.51 0.30
N THR A 190 -9.92 -1.84 0.52
CA THR A 190 -10.43 -3.22 0.51
C THR A 190 -10.37 -3.85 -0.87
N ASP A 191 -10.56 -3.06 -1.93
CA ASP A 191 -10.47 -3.54 -3.31
C ASP A 191 -9.02 -3.83 -3.68
N ILE A 192 -8.07 -3.02 -3.19
CA ILE A 192 -6.64 -3.31 -3.33
C ILE A 192 -6.28 -4.60 -2.62
N ALA A 193 -6.74 -4.79 -1.38
CA ALA A 193 -6.47 -6.01 -0.62
C ALA A 193 -7.08 -7.26 -1.29
N MET A 194 -8.35 -7.17 -1.69
CA MET A 194 -9.07 -8.27 -2.33
C MET A 194 -8.50 -8.58 -3.71
N GLY A 195 -8.27 -7.57 -4.54
CA GLY A 195 -7.71 -7.71 -5.88
C GLY A 195 -6.29 -8.29 -5.84
N THR A 196 -5.45 -7.84 -4.92
CA THR A 196 -4.10 -8.41 -4.75
C THR A 196 -4.16 -9.88 -4.32
N THR A 197 -5.07 -10.22 -3.39
CA THR A 197 -5.30 -11.59 -2.94
C THR A 197 -5.81 -12.48 -4.09
N ALA A 198 -6.70 -11.95 -4.93
CA ALA A 198 -7.19 -12.63 -6.13
C ALA A 198 -6.09 -12.85 -7.18
N ASN A 199 -5.21 -11.86 -7.39
CA ASN A 199 -4.07 -11.95 -8.31
C ASN A 199 -3.07 -13.05 -7.92
N LEU A 200 -3.00 -13.42 -6.63
CA LEU A 200 -2.23 -14.57 -6.15
C LEU A 200 -2.89 -15.93 -6.44
N GLY A 201 -4.08 -15.94 -7.07
CA GLY A 201 -4.85 -17.14 -7.35
C GLY A 201 -5.61 -17.70 -6.16
N ARG A 202 -5.59 -17.04 -4.99
CA ARG A 202 -6.19 -17.56 -3.75
C ARG A 202 -7.71 -17.68 -3.81
N VAL A 203 -8.37 -16.70 -4.42
CA VAL A 203 -9.82 -16.76 -4.63
C VAL A 203 -10.17 -17.92 -5.55
N ALA A 204 -9.42 -18.11 -6.64
CA ALA A 204 -9.64 -19.22 -7.57
C ALA A 204 -9.38 -20.59 -6.91
N GLU A 205 -8.35 -20.70 -6.06
CA GLU A 205 -8.03 -21.90 -5.29
C GLU A 205 -9.20 -22.32 -4.38
N VAL A 206 -9.74 -21.38 -3.59
CA VAL A 206 -10.88 -21.66 -2.70
C VAL A 206 -12.14 -22.03 -3.51
N LEU A 207 -12.43 -21.30 -4.59
CA LEU A 207 -13.57 -21.62 -5.46
C LEU A 207 -13.46 -23.00 -6.11
N HIS A 208 -12.24 -23.45 -6.43
CA HIS A 208 -12.01 -24.75 -7.04
C HIS A 208 -12.03 -25.90 -6.03
N THR A 209 -11.40 -25.71 -4.87
CA THR A 209 -11.23 -26.75 -3.83
C THR A 209 -12.41 -26.85 -2.86
N GLY A 210 -13.22 -25.78 -2.76
CA GLY A 210 -14.35 -25.69 -1.84
C GLY A 210 -13.98 -25.51 -0.37
N HIS A 211 -12.70 -25.28 -0.06
CA HIS A 211 -12.20 -25.18 1.31
C HIS A 211 -11.26 -23.99 1.46
N ASP A 212 -11.26 -23.41 2.67
CA ASP A 212 -10.31 -22.38 3.05
C ASP A 212 -8.90 -22.96 3.15
N ARG A 213 -7.93 -22.10 2.88
CA ARG A 213 -6.52 -22.46 2.97
C ARG A 213 -6.07 -22.43 4.42
N GLU A 214 -5.30 -23.43 4.83
CA GLU A 214 -4.69 -23.46 6.16
C GLU A 214 -3.41 -22.61 6.21
N GLY A 215 -3.12 -22.05 7.39
CA GLY A 215 -1.84 -21.42 7.68
C GLY A 215 -0.72 -22.46 7.70
N ILE A 216 0.39 -22.16 7.01
CA ILE A 216 1.54 -23.08 6.88
C ILE A 216 2.79 -22.59 7.63
N GLY A 217 2.62 -21.60 8.51
CA GLY A 217 3.72 -20.95 9.23
C GLY A 217 4.78 -20.37 8.29
N ASN A 218 6.04 -20.65 8.56
CA ASN A 218 7.16 -20.17 7.75
C ASN A 218 7.35 -20.97 6.45
N ALA A 219 6.50 -21.97 6.16
CA ALA A 219 6.66 -22.74 4.93
C ALA A 219 6.35 -21.89 3.69
N VAL A 220 7.17 -21.99 2.66
CA VAL A 220 6.89 -21.43 1.34
C VAL A 220 6.02 -22.43 0.58
N PHE A 221 4.81 -22.02 0.23
CA PHE A 221 3.89 -22.93 -0.45
C PHE A 221 4.44 -23.44 -1.79
N GLY A 222 4.31 -24.74 -2.04
CA GLY A 222 4.69 -25.37 -3.30
C GLY A 222 6.20 -25.45 -3.54
N SER A 223 7.03 -25.22 -2.53
CA SER A 223 8.50 -25.24 -2.65
C SER A 223 9.18 -25.60 -1.33
N ILE A 224 10.47 -25.89 -1.36
CA ILE A 224 11.25 -26.00 -0.12
C ILE A 224 11.56 -24.58 0.34
N GLY A 225 10.89 -24.12 1.38
CA GLY A 225 11.24 -22.87 2.05
C GLY A 225 10.73 -22.87 3.47
N ARG A 226 11.61 -22.67 4.45
CA ARG A 226 11.24 -22.52 5.87
C ARG A 226 12.43 -21.99 6.67
N ASP A 227 12.20 -21.70 7.93
CA ASP A 227 13.25 -21.34 8.85
C ASP A 227 13.95 -22.58 9.46
N PHE A 228 15.23 -22.39 9.74
CA PHE A 228 16.12 -23.31 10.44
C PHE A 228 16.91 -22.54 11.50
N VAL A 229 17.37 -23.23 12.53
CA VAL A 229 18.24 -22.66 13.56
C VAL A 229 19.65 -23.18 13.32
N THR A 230 20.58 -22.25 13.17
CA THR A 230 22.01 -22.53 12.99
C THR A 230 22.66 -22.86 14.35
N ALA A 231 23.89 -23.39 14.32
CA ALA A 231 24.58 -23.86 15.54
C ALA A 231 24.85 -22.76 16.58
N ASP A 232 24.90 -21.49 16.16
CA ASP A 232 25.05 -20.32 17.04
C ASP A 232 23.70 -19.74 17.51
N GLY A 233 22.58 -20.40 17.19
CA GLY A 233 21.23 -20.02 17.60
C GLY A 233 20.54 -19.01 16.69
N VAL A 234 21.15 -18.60 15.57
CA VAL A 234 20.52 -17.66 14.64
C VAL A 234 19.49 -18.38 13.77
N ARG A 235 18.26 -17.83 13.74
CA ARG A 235 17.18 -18.32 12.87
C ARG A 235 17.34 -17.77 11.45
N THR A 236 17.37 -18.66 10.46
CA THR A 236 17.60 -18.32 9.05
C THR A 236 16.56 -18.97 8.16
N MET A 237 16.00 -18.20 7.23
CA MET A 237 15.15 -18.73 6.16
C MET A 237 16.01 -19.36 5.07
N ILE A 238 15.79 -20.63 4.77
CA ILE A 238 16.40 -21.32 3.62
C ILE A 238 15.29 -21.61 2.62
N VAL A 239 15.50 -21.22 1.36
CA VAL A 239 14.48 -21.33 0.30
C VAL A 239 15.14 -21.84 -0.99
N ALA A 240 14.52 -22.85 -1.60
CA ALA A 240 14.76 -23.36 -2.93
C ALA A 240 13.41 -23.52 -3.65
N ILE A 241 13.16 -22.66 -4.64
CA ILE A 241 11.89 -22.58 -5.39
C ILE A 241 11.92 -23.31 -6.73
N ASN A 242 13.07 -23.87 -7.11
CA ASN A 242 13.22 -24.68 -8.32
C ASN A 242 14.34 -25.72 -8.18
N GLU A 243 14.38 -26.66 -9.12
CA GLU A 243 15.32 -27.77 -9.13
C GLU A 243 16.79 -27.33 -9.05
N ARG A 244 17.17 -26.30 -9.82
CA ARG A 244 18.55 -25.80 -9.82
C ARG A 244 18.97 -25.29 -8.44
N GLN A 245 18.07 -24.58 -7.75
CA GLN A 245 18.32 -24.08 -6.41
C GLN A 245 18.33 -25.22 -5.39
N TRP A 246 17.45 -26.20 -5.53
CA TRP A 246 17.42 -27.40 -4.68
C TRP A 246 18.75 -28.15 -4.76
N GLN A 247 19.20 -28.50 -5.97
CA GLN A 247 20.48 -29.18 -6.17
C GLN A 247 21.67 -28.32 -5.68
N GLY A 248 21.59 -27.00 -5.86
CA GLY A 248 22.60 -26.07 -5.34
C GLY A 248 22.67 -26.10 -3.80
N LEU A 249 21.51 -26.12 -3.14
CA LEU A 249 21.40 -26.21 -1.69
C LEU A 249 21.94 -27.54 -1.15
N VAL A 250 21.53 -28.65 -1.76
CA VAL A 250 21.99 -29.99 -1.38
C VAL A 250 23.52 -30.08 -1.44
N ARG A 251 24.13 -29.61 -2.54
CA ARG A 251 25.60 -29.57 -2.67
C ARG A 251 26.27 -28.64 -1.67
N ALA A 252 25.72 -27.44 -1.46
CA ALA A 252 26.29 -26.46 -0.55
C ALA A 252 26.30 -26.94 0.91
N LEU A 253 25.32 -27.76 1.28
CA LEU A 253 25.18 -28.34 2.62
C LEU A 253 25.76 -29.76 2.74
N ALA A 254 26.34 -30.30 1.66
CA ALA A 254 26.87 -31.67 1.58
C ALA A 254 25.83 -32.75 1.99
N LEU A 255 24.59 -32.59 1.53
CA LEU A 255 23.44 -33.44 1.90
C LEU A 255 23.10 -34.51 0.85
N GLU A 256 23.91 -34.70 -0.19
CA GLU A 256 23.60 -35.59 -1.32
C GLU A 256 23.28 -37.02 -0.87
N ALA A 257 24.10 -37.58 0.02
CA ALA A 257 23.92 -38.95 0.51
C ALA A 257 22.66 -39.08 1.37
N ASP A 258 22.38 -38.10 2.23
CA ASP A 258 21.20 -38.10 3.10
C ASP A 258 19.91 -37.93 2.31
N VAL A 259 19.90 -37.03 1.33
CA VAL A 259 18.75 -36.81 0.43
C VAL A 259 18.48 -38.07 -0.37
N ALA A 260 19.49 -38.67 -1.01
CA ALA A 260 19.32 -39.90 -1.81
C ALA A 260 18.77 -41.06 -0.97
N ARG A 261 19.23 -41.20 0.30
CA ARG A 261 18.70 -42.18 1.24
C ARG A 261 17.21 -41.94 1.53
N ILE A 262 16.83 -40.70 1.84
CA ILE A 262 15.42 -40.34 2.13
C ILE A 262 14.54 -40.55 0.89
N GLU A 263 15.01 -40.18 -0.31
CA GLU A 263 14.29 -40.39 -1.57
C GLU A 263 14.01 -41.88 -1.82
N ALA A 264 15.01 -42.75 -1.58
CA ALA A 264 14.85 -44.19 -1.68
C ALA A 264 13.85 -44.75 -0.65
N GLU A 265 13.92 -44.31 0.61
CA GLU A 265 12.98 -44.70 1.68
C GLU A 265 11.53 -44.27 1.35
N ARG A 266 11.38 -43.07 0.78
CA ARG A 266 10.08 -42.47 0.44
C ARG A 266 9.55 -42.87 -0.93
N LYS A 267 10.34 -43.62 -1.72
CA LYS A 267 10.02 -44.03 -3.10
C LYS A 267 9.67 -42.84 -3.99
N VAL A 268 10.40 -41.74 -3.86
CA VAL A 268 10.23 -40.57 -4.73
C VAL A 268 10.69 -40.96 -6.14
N VAL A 269 9.82 -40.77 -7.12
CA VAL A 269 10.17 -40.92 -8.54
C VAL A 269 10.35 -39.51 -9.09
N LEU A 270 11.59 -39.16 -9.43
CA LEU A 270 11.97 -37.90 -10.09
C LEU A 270 11.58 -37.92 -11.57
#